data_AF-A0A497IM61-F1
#
_entry.id   AF-A0A497IM61-F1
#
_cell.length_a   1.000
_cell.length_b   1.000
_cell.length_c   1.000
_cell.angle_alpha   90.00
_cell.angle_beta   90.00
_cell.angle_gamma   90.00
#
_symmetry.space_group_name_H-M   'P 1'
#
loop_
_entity.id
_entity.type
_entity.pdbx_description
1 polymer ?
#
loop_
_entity_poly.entity_id
_entity_poly.type
_entity_poly.pdbx_seq_one_letter_code
_entity_poly.pdbx_strand_id
1 'polypeptide(L)'
;MAEKNTMGKTSVLLMVLLTIITYGIYLPVWFLRRQNLFNQLSAKEKLDSGGVIFVLVIFCISALFIPAKLLIQNASHIGVLDIIDNSINLLGGLIILILAFKVRRILNEHYNKHLGMNVSFSGVATFFFTMFYLQYKINRLPVSAKNEGDVA
;
A
#
# COMPACT_ATOMS: atom_id res chain seq x y z
N MET A 1 2.64 4.36 29.11
CA MET A 1 3.81 4.46 28.20
C MET A 1 3.31 4.64 26.78
N ALA A 2 3.11 5.89 26.37
CA ALA A 2 2.63 6.22 25.04
C ALA A 2 3.63 7.19 24.43
N GLU A 3 4.56 6.72 23.60
CA GLU A 3 5.30 7.64 22.76
C GLU A 3 5.95 6.96 21.55
N LYS A 4 5.83 7.67 20.42
CA LYS A 4 6.57 7.53 19.16
C LYS A 4 6.00 6.62 18.06
N ASN A 5 4.74 6.82 17.69
CA ASN A 5 4.25 6.43 16.35
C ASN A 5 4.29 7.62 15.39
N THR A 6 5.47 8.22 15.19
CA THR A 6 5.66 9.08 14.02
C THR A 6 5.64 8.18 12.80
N MET A 7 4.70 8.37 11.87
CA MET A 7 4.75 7.71 10.57
C MET A 7 6.09 8.07 9.91
N GLY A 8 7.08 7.19 10.03
CA GLY A 8 8.44 7.45 9.57
C GLY A 8 8.43 7.87 8.11
N LYS A 9 9.08 9.00 7.81
CA LYS A 9 9.24 9.50 6.45
C LYS A 9 9.92 8.40 5.64
N THR A 10 9.20 7.81 4.70
CA THR A 10 9.75 6.78 3.81
C THR A 10 9.96 7.39 2.44
N SER A 11 11.14 7.17 1.85
CA SER A 11 11.41 7.66 0.50
C SER A 11 10.47 6.99 -0.50
N VAL A 12 9.64 7.80 -1.16
CA VAL A 12 8.71 7.33 -2.20
C VAL A 12 9.50 6.77 -3.38
N LEU A 13 10.64 7.37 -3.72
CA LEU A 13 11.54 6.89 -4.76
C LEU A 13 12.07 5.48 -4.43
N LEU A 14 12.45 5.24 -3.18
CA LEU A 14 12.90 3.92 -2.75
C LEU A 14 11.76 2.90 -2.87
N MET A 15 10.52 3.27 -2.52
CA MET A 15 9.37 2.37 -2.70
C MET A 15 9.13 2.03 -4.17
N VAL A 16 9.19 3.02 -5.07
CA VAL A 16 9.02 2.79 -6.52
C VAL A 16 10.10 1.84 -7.03
N LEU A 17 11.36 2.09 -6.65
CA LEU A 17 12.48 1.24 -7.03
C LEU A 17 12.31 -0.19 -6.49
N LEU A 18 11.91 -0.37 -5.23
CA LEU A 18 11.64 -1.69 -4.65
C LEU A 18 10.46 -2.39 -5.35
N THR A 19 9.40 -1.67 -5.72
CA THR A 19 8.29 -2.24 -6.47
C THR A 19 8.73 -2.74 -7.84
N ILE A 20 9.64 -2.02 -8.53
CA ILE A 20 10.19 -2.46 -9.82
C ILE A 20 11.07 -3.69 -9.64
N ILE A 21 12.02 -3.66 -8.68
CA ILE A 21 12.93 -4.79 -8.41
C ILE A 21 12.18 -6.05 -7.98
N THR A 22 11.09 -5.90 -7.24
CA THR A 22 10.31 -7.04 -6.72
C THR A 22 9.12 -7.41 -7.61
N TYR A 23 9.04 -6.87 -8.84
CA TYR A 23 7.91 -7.10 -9.76
C TYR A 23 6.54 -6.89 -9.13
N GLY A 24 6.39 -5.90 -8.24
CA GLY A 24 5.12 -5.60 -7.59
C GLY A 24 4.88 -6.28 -6.25
N ILE A 25 5.66 -7.29 -5.85
CA ILE A 25 5.50 -7.99 -4.55
C ILE A 25 5.65 -7.04 -3.36
N TYR A 26 6.43 -5.96 -3.51
CA TYR A 26 6.56 -4.96 -2.46
C TYR A 26 5.24 -4.23 -2.12
N LEU A 27 4.27 -4.15 -3.05
CA LEU A 27 2.97 -3.50 -2.83
C LEU A 27 2.24 -4.08 -1.60
N PRO A 28 1.88 -5.38 -1.55
CA PRO A 28 1.21 -5.96 -0.37
C PRO A 28 2.09 -5.95 0.89
N VAL A 29 3.42 -6.12 0.76
CA VAL A 29 4.35 -6.05 1.89
C VAL A 29 4.30 -4.69 2.58
N TRP A 30 4.25 -3.61 1.79
CA TRP A 30 4.12 -2.26 2.34
C TRP A 30 2.83 -2.09 3.15
N PHE A 31 1.71 -2.63 2.65
CA PHE A 31 0.44 -2.62 3.38
C PHE A 31 0.55 -3.38 4.70
N LEU A 32 1.10 -4.60 4.72
CA LEU A 32 1.27 -5.37 5.97
C LEU A 32 2.12 -4.62 7.00
N ARG A 33 3.25 -4.05 6.57
CA ARG A 33 4.16 -3.32 7.46
C ARG A 33 3.51 -2.09 8.09
N ARG A 34 2.58 -1.44 7.39
CA ARG A 34 1.89 -0.23 7.86
C ARG A 34 0.48 -0.47 8.37
N GLN A 35 -0.02 -1.69 8.26
CA GLN A 35 -1.36 -2.04 8.68
C GLN A 35 -1.60 -1.73 10.15
N ASN A 36 -0.65 -2.11 11.01
CA ASN A 36 -0.73 -1.84 12.45
C ASN A 36 -0.77 -0.34 12.74
N LEU A 37 -0.01 0.47 11.98
CA LEU A 37 -0.03 1.93 12.14
C LEU A 37 -1.38 2.51 11.72
N PHE A 38 -1.93 2.08 10.59
CA PHE A 38 -3.25 2.54 10.14
C PHE A 38 -4.37 2.09 11.06
N ASN A 39 -4.30 0.87 11.62
CA ASN A 39 -5.29 0.35 12.57
C ASN A 39 -5.23 1.00 13.95
N GLN A 40 -4.11 1.68 14.27
CA GLN A 40 -3.98 2.51 15.47
C GLN A 40 -4.53 3.93 15.27
N LEU A 41 -4.76 4.37 14.02
CA LEU A 41 -5.41 5.65 13.77
C LEU A 41 -6.87 5.58 14.20
N SER A 42 -7.37 6.67 14.77
CA SER A 42 -8.79 6.83 15.06
C SER A 42 -9.56 6.95 13.75
N ALA A 43 -10.08 5.82 13.26
CA ALA A 43 -10.96 5.71 12.11
C ALA A 43 -11.94 4.56 12.34
N LYS A 44 -13.13 4.65 11.75
CA LYS A 44 -14.16 3.61 11.85
C LYS A 44 -13.79 2.40 10.99
N GLU A 45 -13.17 2.64 9.83
CA GLU A 45 -12.65 1.59 8.98
C GLU A 45 -11.28 1.10 9.50
N LYS A 46 -11.05 -0.20 9.45
CA LYS A 46 -9.76 -0.84 9.73
C LYS A 46 -9.33 -1.69 8.55
N LEU A 47 -8.02 -1.85 8.41
CA LEU A 47 -7.46 -2.79 7.45
C LEU A 47 -7.49 -4.19 8.05
N ASP A 48 -8.15 -5.10 7.34
CA ASP A 48 -8.12 -6.52 7.62
C ASP A 48 -6.83 -7.15 7.05
N SER A 49 -6.18 -7.99 7.86
CA SER A 49 -4.93 -8.67 7.47
C SER A 49 -5.20 -9.72 6.41
N GLY A 50 -6.38 -10.35 6.45
CA GLY A 50 -6.76 -11.42 5.52
C GLY A 50 -6.66 -10.98 4.07
N GLY A 51 -7.27 -9.84 3.73
CA GLY A 51 -7.21 -9.29 2.37
C GLY A 51 -5.80 -8.96 1.88
N VAL A 52 -4.93 -8.45 2.75
CA VAL A 52 -3.53 -8.11 2.38
C VAL A 52 -2.68 -9.36 2.21
N ILE A 53 -2.85 -10.35 3.11
CA ILE A 53 -2.15 -11.65 3.04
C ILE A 53 -2.59 -12.40 1.79
N PHE A 54 -3.88 -12.39 1.46
CA PHE A 54 -4.41 -13.03 0.26
C PHE A 54 -3.73 -12.52 -1.02
N VAL A 55 -3.59 -11.19 -1.17
CA VAL A 55 -2.88 -10.60 -2.31
C VAL A 55 -1.41 -10.97 -2.31
N LEU A 56 -0.76 -10.97 -1.14
CA LEU A 56 0.64 -11.37 -1.03
C LEU A 56 0.85 -12.80 -1.54
N VAL A 57 0.01 -13.75 -1.10
CA VAL A 57 0.09 -15.16 -1.51
C VAL A 57 -0.12 -15.30 -3.01
N ILE A 58 -1.12 -14.61 -3.58
CA ILE A 58 -1.40 -14.62 -5.02
C ILE A 58 -0.21 -14.08 -5.83
N PHE A 59 0.42 -13.00 -5.39
CA PHE A 59 1.61 -12.45 -6.05
C PHE A 59 2.82 -13.38 -5.93
N CYS A 60 3.01 -14.05 -4.79
CA CYS A 60 4.04 -15.08 -4.65
C CYS A 60 3.81 -16.25 -5.61
N ILE A 61 2.55 -16.70 -5.78
CA ILE A 61 2.20 -17.77 -6.73
C ILE A 61 2.49 -17.33 -8.18
N SER A 62 2.09 -16.11 -8.55
CA SER A 62 2.41 -15.53 -9.87
C SER A 62 3.93 -15.49 -10.13
N ALA A 63 4.72 -15.10 -9.13
CA ALA A 63 6.18 -15.05 -9.26
C ALA A 63 6.81 -16.43 -9.56
N LEU A 64 6.18 -17.54 -9.12
CA LEU A 64 6.63 -18.90 -9.44
C LEU A 64 6.41 -19.26 -10.91
N PHE A 65 5.53 -18.56 -11.63
CA PHE A 65 5.31 -18.81 -13.05
C PHE A 65 6.47 -18.32 -13.92
N ILE A 66 7.28 -17.37 -13.44
CA ILE A 66 8.47 -16.88 -14.15
C ILE A 66 9.47 -18.02 -14.44
N PRO A 67 10.02 -18.74 -13.43
CA PRO A 67 10.91 -19.85 -13.70
C PRO A 67 10.19 -21.04 -14.36
N ALA A 68 8.90 -21.28 -14.07
CA ALA A 68 8.16 -22.36 -14.71
C ALA A 68 8.07 -22.19 -16.24
N LYS A 69 7.85 -20.96 -16.72
CA LYS A 69 7.83 -20.64 -18.15
C LYS A 69 9.18 -20.88 -18.84
N LEU A 70 10.30 -20.67 -18.14
CA LEU A 70 11.64 -20.91 -18.68
C LEU A 70 11.95 -22.42 -18.90
N LEU A 71 11.28 -23.31 -18.17
CA LEU A 71 11.49 -24.75 -18.24
C LEU A 71 10.57 -25.44 -19.27
N ILE A 72 9.51 -24.76 -19.72
CA ILE A 72 8.52 -25.30 -20.65
C ILE A 72 8.94 -24.95 -22.08
N GLN A 73 9.14 -25.98 -22.92
CA GLN A 73 9.50 -25.80 -24.33
C GLN A 73 8.27 -25.70 -25.27
N ASN A 74 7.07 -25.96 -24.75
CA ASN A 74 5.84 -26.00 -25.54
C ASN A 74 5.13 -24.63 -25.52
N ALA A 75 5.05 -23.98 -26.68
CA ALA A 75 4.49 -22.63 -26.81
C ALA A 75 3.01 -22.51 -26.40
N SER A 76 2.21 -23.56 -26.61
CA SER A 76 0.79 -23.59 -26.21
C SER A 76 0.62 -23.54 -24.69
N HIS A 77 1.45 -24.27 -23.94
CA HIS A 77 1.43 -24.28 -22.48
C HIS A 77 1.90 -22.94 -21.90
N ILE A 78 2.88 -22.28 -22.53
CA ILE A 78 3.31 -20.93 -22.14
C ILE A 78 2.15 -19.95 -22.28
N GLY A 79 1.43 -19.99 -23.40
CA GLY A 79 0.28 -19.10 -23.63
C GLY A 79 -0.83 -19.25 -22.60
N VAL A 80 -1.15 -20.48 -22.18
CA VAL A 80 -2.14 -20.73 -21.11
C VAL A 80 -1.65 -20.18 -19.78
N LEU A 81 -0.38 -20.38 -19.44
CA LEU A 81 0.20 -19.84 -18.20
C LEU A 81 0.18 -18.31 -18.20
N ASP A 82 0.46 -17.64 -19.32
CA ASP A 82 0.41 -16.18 -19.41
C ASP A 82 -1.00 -15.62 -19.21
N ILE A 83 -2.03 -16.28 -19.73
CA ILE A 83 -3.42 -15.87 -19.50
C ILE A 83 -3.77 -15.98 -18.01
N ILE A 84 -3.36 -17.07 -17.35
CA ILE A 84 -3.59 -17.28 -15.92
C ILE A 84 -2.81 -16.24 -15.11
N ASP A 85 -1.53 -16.04 -15.40
CA ASP A 85 -0.64 -15.08 -14.74
C ASP A 85 -1.19 -13.65 -14.82
N ASN A 86 -1.60 -13.22 -16.01
CA ASN A 86 -2.17 -11.90 -16.23
C ASN A 86 -3.49 -11.71 -15.48
N SER A 87 -4.33 -12.75 -15.44
CA SER A 87 -5.61 -12.71 -14.70
C SER A 87 -5.38 -12.58 -13.18
N ILE A 88 -4.42 -13.34 -12.65
CA ILE A 88 -4.00 -13.29 -11.24
C ILE A 88 -3.45 -11.90 -10.89
N ASN A 89 -2.58 -11.34 -11.72
CA ASN A 89 -2.01 -10.00 -11.53
C ASN A 89 -3.08 -8.91 -11.59
N LEU A 90 -4.03 -9.01 -12.52
CA LEU A 90 -5.14 -8.08 -12.64
C LEU A 90 -6.01 -8.09 -11.37
N LEU A 91 -6.39 -9.27 -10.89
CA LEU A 91 -7.18 -9.42 -9.66
C LEU A 91 -6.44 -8.86 -8.44
N GLY A 92 -5.15 -9.16 -8.28
CA GLY A 92 -4.36 -8.62 -7.19
C GLY A 92 -4.20 -7.10 -7.26
N GLY A 93 -4.04 -6.54 -8.46
CA GLY A 93 -4.02 -5.09 -8.71
C GLY A 93 -5.32 -4.39 -8.27
N LEU A 94 -6.48 -4.99 -8.57
CA LEU A 94 -7.78 -4.47 -8.13
C LEU A 94 -7.91 -4.48 -6.60
N ILE A 95 -7.43 -5.53 -5.93
CA ILE A 95 -7.48 -5.59 -4.47
C ILE A 95 -6.53 -4.55 -3.85
N ILE A 96 -5.32 -4.37 -4.39
CA ILE A 96 -4.40 -3.30 -3.97
C ILE A 96 -5.06 -1.92 -4.13
N LEU A 97 -5.77 -1.70 -5.23
CA LEU A 97 -6.51 -0.46 -5.45
C LEU A 97 -7.57 -0.24 -4.38
N ILE A 98 -8.38 -1.26 -4.07
CA ILE A 98 -9.38 -1.21 -2.99
C ILE A 98 -8.73 -0.89 -1.64
N LEU A 99 -7.61 -1.55 -1.33
CA LEU A 99 -6.85 -1.32 -0.09
C LEU A 99 -6.30 0.12 -0.03
N ALA A 100 -5.82 0.67 -1.15
CA ALA A 100 -5.37 2.06 -1.22
C ALA A 100 -6.54 3.04 -0.94
N PHE A 101 -7.73 2.79 -1.49
CA PHE A 101 -8.91 3.60 -1.19
C PHE A 101 -9.37 3.47 0.27
N LYS A 102 -9.26 2.28 0.89
CA LYS A 102 -9.51 2.11 2.33
C LYS A 102 -8.54 2.94 3.16
N VAL A 103 -7.23 2.85 2.89
CA VAL A 103 -6.23 3.68 3.58
C VAL A 103 -6.50 5.16 3.40
N ARG A 104 -6.87 5.61 2.19
CA ARG A 104 -7.28 6.99 1.93
C ARG A 104 -8.42 7.43 2.85
N ARG A 105 -9.45 6.59 3.05
CA ARG A 105 -10.59 6.89 3.94
C ARG A 105 -10.15 6.99 5.39
N ILE A 106 -9.34 6.04 5.87
CA ILE A 106 -8.76 6.04 7.22
C ILE A 106 -8.01 7.35 7.48
N LEU A 107 -7.15 7.76 6.54
CA LEU A 107 -6.37 8.99 6.65
C LEU A 107 -7.27 10.23 6.63
N ASN A 108 -8.20 10.32 5.67
CA ASN A 108 -9.14 11.44 5.63
C ASN A 108 -9.94 11.56 6.93
N GLU A 109 -10.42 10.44 7.49
CA GLU A 109 -11.19 10.45 8.73
C GLU A 109 -10.34 10.87 9.92
N HIS A 110 -9.15 10.29 10.09
CA HIS A 110 -8.25 10.62 11.17
C HIS A 110 -7.83 12.10 11.15
N TYR A 111 -7.38 12.59 10.00
CA TYR A 111 -6.87 13.96 9.90
C TYR A 111 -7.97 15.03 9.99
N ASN A 112 -9.12 14.83 9.35
CA ASN A 112 -10.18 15.83 9.36
C ASN A 112 -11.06 15.76 10.61
N LYS A 113 -11.45 14.57 11.06
CA LYS A 113 -12.38 14.43 12.20
C LYS A 113 -11.67 14.45 13.55
N HIS A 114 -10.49 13.84 13.66
CA HIS A 114 -9.81 13.71 14.96
C HIS A 114 -8.74 14.78 15.18
N LEU A 115 -8.06 15.24 14.11
CA LEU A 115 -7.04 16.28 14.23
C LEU A 115 -7.52 17.66 13.77
N GLY A 116 -8.73 17.79 13.20
CA GLY A 116 -9.25 19.06 12.70
C GLY A 116 -8.43 19.69 11.57
N MET A 117 -7.47 18.95 10.99
CA MET A 117 -6.63 19.43 9.91
C MET A 117 -7.40 19.21 8.62
N ASN A 118 -7.83 20.31 7.97
CA ASN A 118 -8.61 20.32 6.72
C ASN A 118 -7.80 19.78 5.52
N VAL A 119 -7.48 18.48 5.55
CA VAL A 119 -6.60 17.77 4.62
C VAL A 119 -7.44 16.88 3.72
N SER A 120 -7.43 17.15 2.43
CA SER A 120 -8.18 16.36 1.44
C SER A 120 -7.28 15.41 0.65
N PHE A 121 -7.44 14.10 0.76
CA PHE A 121 -6.71 13.16 -0.08
C PHE A 121 -7.42 12.97 -1.43
N SER A 122 -6.70 13.12 -2.57
CA SER A 122 -7.29 13.01 -3.92
C SER A 122 -7.56 11.55 -4.30
N GLY A 123 -8.77 11.24 -4.73
CA GLY A 123 -9.14 9.90 -5.20
C GLY A 123 -8.50 9.55 -6.54
N VAL A 124 -8.41 10.51 -7.47
CA VAL A 124 -7.78 10.32 -8.78
C VAL A 124 -6.29 10.01 -8.61
N ALA A 125 -5.61 10.73 -7.73
CA ALA A 125 -4.20 10.45 -7.46
C ALA A 125 -4.00 9.09 -6.77
N THR A 126 -4.91 8.68 -5.88
CA THR A 126 -4.92 7.32 -5.32
C THR A 126 -5.19 6.25 -6.38
N PHE A 127 -5.96 6.55 -7.44
CA PHE A 127 -6.19 5.58 -8.50
C PHE A 127 -4.92 5.31 -9.32
N PHE A 128 -4.27 6.38 -9.81
CA PHE A 128 -3.09 6.25 -10.67
C PHE A 128 -1.81 5.87 -9.91
N PHE A 129 -1.63 6.39 -8.69
CA PHE A 129 -0.39 6.23 -7.93
C PHE A 129 -0.56 5.38 -6.66
N THR A 130 -1.77 4.88 -6.38
CA THR A 130 -2.09 3.97 -5.26
C THR A 130 -1.40 4.35 -3.95
N MET A 131 -0.46 3.54 -3.49
CA MET A 131 0.25 3.74 -2.23
C MET A 131 1.32 4.83 -2.31
N PHE A 132 1.91 5.08 -3.49
CA PHE A 132 2.98 6.07 -3.65
C PHE A 132 2.46 7.48 -3.39
N TYR A 133 1.26 7.81 -3.90
CA TYR A 133 0.61 9.08 -3.62
C TYR A 133 0.27 9.23 -2.13
N LEU A 134 -0.28 8.18 -1.51
CA LEU A 134 -0.61 8.21 -0.09
C LEU A 134 0.64 8.42 0.75
N GLN A 135 1.73 7.70 0.46
CA GLN A 135 3.00 7.88 1.14
C GLN A 135 3.57 9.29 0.93
N TYR A 136 3.57 9.79 -0.30
CA TYR A 136 4.03 11.13 -0.64
C TYR A 136 3.25 12.20 0.15
N LYS A 137 1.92 12.04 0.22
CA LYS A 137 1.07 12.98 0.92
C LYS A 137 1.30 12.94 2.43
N ILE A 138 1.36 11.74 3.03
CA ILE A 138 1.69 11.54 4.45
C ILE A 138 3.04 12.20 4.79
N ASN A 139 4.05 12.02 3.94
CA ASN A 139 5.38 12.62 4.15
C ASN A 139 5.39 14.15 4.17
N ARG A 140 4.40 14.79 3.54
CA ARG A 140 4.25 16.25 3.44
C ARG A 140 3.30 16.83 4.48
N LEU A 141 2.59 15.98 5.24
CA LEU A 141 1.81 16.48 6.35
C LEU A 141 2.75 16.97 7.45
N PRO A 142 2.48 18.14 8.05
CA PRO A 142 3.21 18.54 9.23
C PRO A 142 3.04 17.44 10.27
N VAL A 143 4.16 16.93 10.78
CA VAL A 143 4.16 16.14 12.01
C VAL A 143 3.64 17.12 13.05
N SER A 144 2.36 17.01 13.41
CA SER A 144 1.67 18.00 14.24
C SER A 144 2.56 18.49 15.38
N ALA A 145 2.80 19.81 15.36
CA ALA A 145 3.11 20.70 16.48
C ALA A 145 3.54 20.01 17.80
N LYS A 146 4.81 19.57 17.90
CA LYS A 146 5.40 19.18 19.19
C LYS A 146 6.23 20.29 19.85
N ASN A 147 6.16 21.57 19.43
CA ASN A 147 6.99 22.64 20.02
C ASN A 147 6.30 24.03 20.01
N GLU A 148 5.10 24.18 20.58
CA GLU A 148 4.57 25.51 20.96
C GLU A 148 4.07 25.48 22.41
N GLY A 149 4.94 25.05 23.33
CA GLY A 149 4.64 25.05 24.76
C GLY A 149 5.86 24.97 25.67
N ASP A 150 7.07 25.22 25.15
CA ASP A 150 8.30 25.13 25.93
C ASP A 150 9.27 26.26 25.58
N VAL A 151 8.77 27.50 25.61
CA VAL A 151 9.55 28.68 26.01
C VAL A 151 8.56 29.72 26.56
N ALA A 152 8.25 29.59 27.85
CA ALA A 152 7.73 30.68 28.68
C ALA A 152 8.86 31.15 29.60
#